data_AF-A0A9X0DAM4-F1
#
_entry.id   AF-A0A9X0DAM4-F1
#
_cell.length_a   1.000
_cell.length_b   1.000
_cell.length_c   1.000
_cell.angle_alpha   90.00
_cell.angle_beta   90.00
_cell.angle_gamma   90.00
#
_symmetry.space_group_name_H-M   'P 1'
#
loop_
_entity.id
_entity.type
_entity.pdbx_description
1 polymer ?
#
loop_
_entity_poly.entity_id
_entity_poly.type
_entity_poly.pdbx_seq_one_letter_code
_entity_poly.pdbx_strand_id
1 'polypeptide(L)'
;MKVHFILISGQGNWVKRAQGHKASFCLEDTKCDPGFEKKWNCTRGGDQGVSPGCFDIYSYKIDCQWIDCTDIRSGSFYLRVQLNPGNQVAESDFRNNIAKCTVYHYGNFVIANKCWIENCESGVDTYGGNSVGNCCAFPFLYNGKMHHSCTTNGHKKKWCSTTYNYTRDKKWGFCFN
;
A
#
# COMPACT_ATOMS: atom_id res chain seq x y z
N MET A 1 -1.64 -13.82 -4.56
CA MET A 1 -1.55 -12.63 -3.70
C MET A 1 -1.71 -11.39 -4.57
N LYS A 2 -2.50 -10.38 -4.17
CA LYS A 2 -2.68 -9.16 -4.97
C LYS A 2 -1.67 -8.09 -4.56
N VAL A 3 -1.36 -7.17 -5.48
CA VAL A 3 -0.57 -5.97 -5.22
C VAL A 3 -1.33 -4.75 -5.72
N HIS A 4 -1.44 -3.72 -4.87
CA HIS A 4 -1.97 -2.41 -5.24
C HIS A 4 -0.83 -1.41 -5.37
N PHE A 5 -0.78 -0.70 -6.50
CA PHE A 5 0.13 0.41 -6.72
C PHE A 5 -0.67 1.71 -6.71
N ILE A 6 -0.29 2.66 -5.88
CA ILE A 6 -0.99 3.93 -5.74
C ILE A 6 0.00 5.07 -5.85
N LEU A 7 -0.22 5.98 -6.78
CA LEU A 7 0.56 7.22 -6.88
C LEU A 7 -0.14 8.32 -6.08
N ILE A 8 0.58 8.91 -5.12
CA ILE A 8 0.07 9.91 -4.18
C ILE A 8 0.81 11.23 -4.42
N SER A 9 0.08 12.34 -4.46
CA SER A 9 0.65 13.69 -4.59
C SER A 9 1.57 14.00 -3.42
N GLY A 10 2.82 14.39 -3.70
CA GLY A 10 3.77 14.84 -2.68
C GLY A 10 3.55 16.30 -2.24
N GLN A 11 2.80 17.07 -3.03
CA GLN A 11 2.37 18.43 -2.70
C GLN A 11 0.86 18.44 -2.40
N GLY A 12 0.45 19.25 -1.40
CA GLY A 12 -0.94 19.39 -0.97
C GLY A 12 -1.41 18.29 0.00
N ASN A 13 -2.72 18.00 -0.01
CA ASN A 13 -3.38 17.10 0.96
C ASN A 13 -3.15 15.60 0.67
N TRP A 14 -1.96 15.17 0.22
CA TRP A 14 -1.64 13.74 0.01
C TRP A 14 -2.72 13.00 -0.79
N VAL A 15 -3.06 13.53 -1.97
CA VAL A 15 -4.19 13.05 -2.76
C VAL A 15 -3.74 11.93 -3.69
N LYS A 16 -4.52 10.85 -3.74
CA LYS A 16 -4.36 9.78 -4.73
C LYS A 16 -4.58 10.31 -6.16
N ARG A 17 -3.60 10.09 -7.04
CA ARG A 17 -3.62 10.56 -8.44
C ARG A 17 -3.88 9.46 -9.44
N ALA A 18 -3.30 8.29 -9.22
CA ALA A 18 -3.54 7.12 -10.05
C ALA A 18 -3.45 5.85 -9.21
N GLN A 19 -4.03 4.78 -9.77
CA GLN A 19 -3.94 3.44 -9.20
C GLN A 19 -3.71 2.44 -10.32
N GLY A 20 -2.73 1.59 -10.11
CA GLY A 20 -2.52 0.37 -10.87
C GLY A 20 -2.82 -0.83 -9.98
N HIS A 21 -3.13 -1.95 -10.61
CA HIS A 21 -3.37 -3.20 -9.91
C HIS A 21 -2.63 -4.32 -10.63
N LYS A 22 -1.98 -5.16 -9.84
CA LYS A 22 -1.54 -6.48 -10.29
C LYS A 22 -2.21 -7.54 -9.45
N ALA A 23 -3.01 -8.38 -10.09
CA ALA A 23 -3.29 -9.69 -9.54
C ALA A 23 -2.11 -10.61 -9.92
N SER A 24 -1.52 -11.32 -8.95
CA SER A 24 -0.59 -12.40 -9.27
C SER A 24 -1.34 -13.43 -10.12
N PHE A 25 -0.83 -13.74 -11.31
CA PHE A 25 -1.33 -14.87 -12.09
C PHE A 25 -0.80 -16.21 -11.55
N CYS A 26 0.33 -16.16 -10.84
CA CYS A 26 1.02 -17.29 -10.25
C CYS A 26 1.65 -16.88 -8.90
N LEU A 27 1.73 -17.77 -7.91
CA LEU A 27 2.65 -17.62 -6.78
C LEU A 27 3.67 -18.75 -6.85
N GLU A 28 4.95 -18.42 -7.00
CA GLU A 28 6.02 -19.42 -7.12
C GLU A 28 7.34 -18.99 -6.48
N ASP A 29 8.21 -19.96 -6.22
CA ASP A 29 9.53 -19.73 -5.65
C ASP A 29 10.55 -19.34 -6.74
N THR A 30 10.51 -18.08 -7.20
CA THR A 30 11.43 -17.58 -8.24
C THR A 30 12.89 -17.57 -7.76
N LYS A 31 13.13 -17.19 -6.51
CA LYS A 31 14.46 -17.19 -5.87
C LYS A 31 14.30 -17.53 -4.39
N CYS A 32 15.31 -18.15 -3.79
CA CYS A 32 15.38 -18.34 -2.34
C CYS A 32 16.73 -17.88 -1.80
N ASP A 33 16.74 -17.56 -0.51
CA ASP A 33 17.97 -17.33 0.24
C ASP A 33 18.83 -18.61 0.29
N PRO A 34 20.17 -18.48 0.47
CA PRO A 34 21.04 -19.64 0.58
C PRO A 34 20.58 -20.59 1.70
N GLY A 35 20.46 -21.88 1.38
CA GLY A 35 20.01 -22.92 2.32
C GLY A 35 18.50 -23.20 2.29
N PHE A 36 17.71 -22.45 1.52
CA PHE A 36 16.29 -22.71 1.30
C PHE A 36 16.03 -23.35 -0.06
N GLU A 37 15.11 -24.31 -0.10
CA GLU A 37 14.74 -25.02 -1.32
C GLU A 37 13.43 -24.50 -1.92
N LYS A 38 13.39 -24.45 -3.25
CA LYS A 38 12.18 -24.11 -4.00
C LYS A 38 11.19 -25.28 -3.96
N LYS A 39 9.91 -24.98 -3.75
CA LYS A 39 8.81 -25.95 -3.73
C LYS A 39 7.73 -25.63 -4.76
N TRP A 40 7.32 -24.37 -4.85
CA TRP A 40 6.17 -23.95 -5.63
C TRP A 40 6.58 -23.49 -7.03
N ASN A 41 5.84 -23.95 -8.05
CA ASN A 41 6.09 -23.64 -9.45
C ASN A 41 4.79 -23.78 -10.23
N CYS A 42 4.36 -22.71 -10.90
CA CYS A 42 3.07 -22.69 -11.61
C CYS A 42 3.15 -23.30 -13.02
N THR A 43 4.33 -23.67 -13.48
CA THR A 43 4.53 -24.24 -14.82
C THR A 43 3.67 -25.49 -14.99
N ARG A 44 2.97 -25.61 -16.13
CA ARG A 44 2.08 -26.74 -16.47
C ARG A 44 0.97 -27.02 -15.45
N GLY A 45 0.46 -25.98 -14.78
CA GLY A 45 -0.67 -26.11 -13.85
C GLY A 45 -0.28 -26.66 -12.49
N GLY A 46 0.99 -26.48 -12.09
CA GLY A 46 1.45 -26.82 -10.75
C GLY A 46 0.81 -25.94 -9.66
N ASP A 47 0.87 -26.45 -8.43
CA ASP A 47 0.34 -25.76 -7.26
C ASP A 47 1.09 -24.45 -6.97
N GLN A 48 0.41 -23.52 -6.31
CA GLN A 48 0.91 -22.16 -6.07
C GLN A 48 1.21 -21.91 -4.61
N GLY A 49 2.27 -21.15 -4.35
CA GLY A 49 2.66 -20.71 -3.03
C GLY A 49 4.02 -20.01 -3.03
N VAL A 50 4.42 -19.50 -1.88
CA VAL A 50 5.77 -19.00 -1.64
C VAL A 50 6.27 -19.68 -0.37
N SER A 51 7.40 -20.35 -0.47
CA SER A 51 8.02 -21.08 0.63
C SER A 51 8.72 -20.10 1.60
N PRO A 52 8.85 -20.45 2.89
CA PRO A 52 9.67 -19.67 3.81
C PRO A 52 11.11 -19.52 3.29
N GLY A 53 11.65 -18.30 3.32
CA GLY A 53 12.98 -18.00 2.77
C GLY A 53 13.03 -17.87 1.24
N CYS A 54 11.89 -17.94 0.56
CA CYS A 54 11.77 -17.75 -0.88
C CYS A 54 11.01 -16.47 -1.24
N PHE A 55 11.17 -16.03 -2.48
CA PHE A 55 10.63 -14.81 -3.06
C PHE A 55 10.06 -15.09 -4.45
N ASP A 56 8.91 -14.49 -4.73
CA ASP A 56 8.30 -14.43 -6.06
C ASP A 56 8.67 -13.08 -6.72
N ILE A 57 9.47 -13.12 -7.79
CA ILE A 57 10.03 -11.92 -8.42
C ILE A 57 9.37 -11.67 -9.77
N TYR A 58 8.51 -10.64 -9.81
CA TYR A 58 7.86 -10.18 -11.04
C TYR A 58 8.74 -9.18 -11.81
N SER A 59 9.13 -9.54 -13.02
CA SER A 59 9.85 -8.65 -13.93
C SER A 59 8.98 -7.46 -14.39
N TYR A 60 9.61 -6.29 -14.59
CA TYR A 60 8.97 -5.09 -15.14
C TYR A 60 8.41 -5.28 -16.55
N LYS A 61 8.83 -6.33 -17.27
CA LYS A 61 8.35 -6.65 -18.63
C LYS A 61 7.00 -7.38 -18.64
N ILE A 62 6.50 -7.81 -17.48
CA ILE A 62 5.24 -8.54 -17.38
C ILE A 62 4.08 -7.55 -17.44
N ASP A 63 3.05 -7.90 -18.21
CA ASP A 63 1.85 -7.07 -18.38
C ASP A 63 1.16 -6.74 -17.05
N CYS A 64 0.50 -5.58 -17.02
CA CYS A 64 -0.28 -5.07 -15.88
C CYS A 64 0.55 -4.77 -14.61
N GLN A 65 1.89 -4.70 -14.72
CA GLN A 65 2.81 -4.33 -13.63
C GLN A 65 3.15 -2.83 -13.66
N TRP A 66 2.18 -1.98 -14.00
CA TRP A 66 2.39 -0.53 -14.17
C TRP A 66 1.23 0.28 -13.59
N ILE A 67 1.53 1.56 -13.32
CA ILE A 67 0.52 2.60 -13.10
C ILE A 67 0.50 3.45 -14.36
N ASP A 68 -0.68 3.65 -14.94
CA ASP A 68 -0.85 4.64 -16.00
C ASP A 68 -0.71 6.05 -15.42
N CYS A 69 0.21 6.83 -15.97
CA CYS A 69 0.50 8.20 -15.59
C CYS A 69 0.31 9.21 -16.73
N THR A 70 -0.35 8.80 -17.82
CA THR A 70 -0.54 9.62 -19.03
C THR A 70 -1.15 10.99 -18.71
N ASP A 71 -2.14 11.04 -17.82
CA ASP A 71 -2.85 12.27 -17.45
C ASP A 71 -2.27 12.98 -16.22
N ILE A 72 -1.10 12.57 -15.74
CA ILE A 72 -0.48 13.10 -14.52
C ILE A 72 0.53 14.19 -14.87
N ARG A 73 0.29 15.41 -14.38
CA ARG A 73 1.23 16.54 -14.52
C ARG A 73 2.56 16.25 -13.83
N SER A 74 3.63 16.87 -14.32
CA SER A 74 4.94 16.84 -13.68
C SER A 74 4.89 17.34 -12.24
N GLY A 75 5.72 16.77 -11.36
CA GLY A 75 5.70 17.07 -9.92
C GLY A 75 6.37 16.00 -9.06
N SER A 76 6.26 16.18 -7.75
CA SER A 76 6.71 15.19 -6.76
C SER A 76 5.55 14.34 -6.24
N PHE A 77 5.83 13.05 -6.07
CA PHE A 77 4.86 12.02 -5.71
C PHE A 77 5.48 11.00 -4.76
N TYR A 78 4.62 10.21 -4.15
CA TYR A 78 4.97 8.98 -3.45
C TYR A 78 4.30 7.82 -4.16
N LEU A 79 5.08 6.80 -4.52
CA LEU A 79 4.56 5.51 -4.95
C LEU A 79 4.33 4.65 -3.71
N ARG A 80 3.08 4.28 -3.43
CA ARG A 80 2.70 3.34 -2.38
C ARG A 80 2.39 1.98 -3.01
N VAL A 81 3.14 0.97 -2.61
CA VAL A 81 2.96 -0.42 -3.02
C VAL A 81 2.44 -1.20 -1.83
N GLN A 82 1.28 -1.83 -1.97
CA GLN A 82 0.67 -2.64 -0.91
C GLN A 82 0.52 -4.08 -1.34
N LEU A 83 1.12 -4.97 -0.56
CA LEU A 83 1.03 -6.41 -0.69
C LEU A 83 -0.19 -6.93 0.08
N ASN A 84 -0.89 -7.92 -0.50
CA ASN A 84 -2.09 -8.53 0.08
C ASN A 84 -3.14 -7.53 0.61
N PRO A 85 -3.56 -6.56 -0.22
CA PRO A 85 -4.61 -5.61 0.17
C PRO A 85 -5.90 -6.37 0.53
N GLY A 86 -6.50 -6.00 1.66
CA GLY A 86 -7.69 -6.67 2.21
C GLY A 86 -7.41 -7.95 3.00
N ASN A 87 -6.13 -8.27 3.28
CA ASN A 87 -5.69 -9.37 4.14
C ASN A 87 -6.32 -10.72 3.75
N GLN A 88 -6.38 -11.01 2.44
CA GLN A 88 -7.03 -12.20 1.90
C GLN A 88 -6.23 -13.48 2.18
N VAL A 89 -4.91 -13.34 2.30
CA VAL A 89 -4.00 -14.39 2.76
C VAL A 89 -3.62 -14.09 4.21
N ALA A 90 -3.63 -15.10 5.08
CA ALA A 90 -3.20 -14.94 6.46
C ALA A 90 -1.68 -14.73 6.53
N GLU A 91 -1.26 -13.73 7.29
CA GLU A 91 0.15 -13.38 7.51
C GLU A 91 0.38 -13.20 9.02
N SER A 92 1.61 -13.44 9.47
CA SER A 92 1.99 -13.24 10.87
C SER A 92 2.10 -11.77 11.25
N ASP A 93 2.39 -10.90 10.28
CA ASP A 93 2.42 -9.46 10.42
C ASP A 93 1.92 -8.82 9.13
N PHE A 94 1.04 -7.83 9.24
CA PHE A 94 0.52 -7.07 8.09
C PHE A 94 1.09 -5.64 8.04
N ARG A 95 1.83 -5.22 9.08
CA ARG A 95 2.32 -3.84 9.22
C ARG A 95 3.47 -3.52 8.28
N ASN A 96 4.14 -4.55 7.75
CA ASN A 96 5.24 -4.45 6.78
C ASN A 96 4.78 -4.67 5.32
N ASN A 97 3.47 -4.76 5.06
CA ASN A 97 2.95 -5.02 3.72
C ASN A 97 2.96 -3.79 2.80
N ILE A 98 3.37 -2.63 3.31
CA ILE A 98 3.36 -1.38 2.55
C ILE A 98 4.81 -0.92 2.35
N ALA A 99 5.19 -0.71 1.09
CA ALA A 99 6.42 -0.01 0.73
C ALA A 99 6.08 1.33 0.08
N LYS A 100 6.90 2.35 0.34
CA LYS A 100 6.79 3.67 -0.27
C LYS A 100 8.10 4.06 -0.94
N CYS A 101 8.03 4.77 -2.05
CA CYS A 101 9.18 5.37 -2.73
C CYS A 101 8.88 6.82 -3.09
N THR A 102 9.88 7.70 -3.07
CA THR A 102 9.75 9.04 -3.66
C THR A 102 9.83 8.96 -5.17
N VAL A 103 8.94 9.66 -5.86
CA VAL A 103 8.83 9.70 -7.31
C VAL A 103 8.82 11.13 -7.81
N TYR A 104 9.69 11.45 -8.75
CA TYR A 104 9.75 12.74 -9.43
C TYR A 104 9.40 12.55 -10.90
N HIS A 105 8.31 13.18 -11.33
CA HIS A 105 7.87 13.17 -12.73
C HIS A 105 8.26 14.49 -13.39
N TYR A 106 9.12 14.43 -14.41
CA TYR A 106 9.60 15.59 -15.15
C TYR A 106 8.91 15.75 -16.51
N GLY A 107 7.84 14.99 -16.78
CA GLY A 107 7.14 14.96 -18.07
C GLY A 107 7.76 13.95 -19.03
N ASN A 108 9.04 14.10 -19.36
CA ASN A 108 9.71 13.22 -20.32
C ASN A 108 10.32 11.97 -19.69
N PHE A 109 10.56 12.00 -18.38
CA PHE A 109 11.08 10.86 -17.63
C PHE A 109 10.62 10.90 -16.17
N VAL A 110 10.72 9.75 -15.52
CA VAL A 110 10.38 9.54 -14.11
C VAL A 110 11.60 9.03 -13.37
N ILE A 111 11.85 9.59 -12.19
CA ILE A 111 12.85 9.07 -11.26
C ILE A 111 12.12 8.55 -10.02
N ALA A 112 12.25 7.25 -9.76
CA ALA A 112 11.88 6.65 -8.48
C ALA A 112 13.16 6.41 -7.66
N ASN A 113 13.20 6.92 -6.44
CA ASN A 113 14.33 6.75 -5.53
C ASN A 113 13.84 6.68 -4.07
N LYS A 114 14.76 6.39 -3.15
CA LYS A 114 14.52 6.30 -1.70
C LYS A 114 13.25 5.50 -1.37
N CYS A 115 13.34 4.19 -1.48
CA CYS A 115 12.27 3.29 -1.10
C CYS A 115 12.44 2.81 0.35
N TRP A 116 11.34 2.69 1.08
CA TRP A 116 11.32 2.16 2.44
C TRP A 116 10.06 1.31 2.68
N ILE A 117 10.12 0.41 3.65
CA ILE A 117 8.94 -0.27 4.19
C ILE A 117 8.29 0.71 5.18
N GLU A 118 7.01 1.01 4.95
CA GLU A 118 6.26 1.88 5.84
C GLU A 118 6.01 1.17 7.16
N ASN A 119 6.30 1.85 8.28
CA ASN A 119 6.10 1.30 9.61
C ASN A 119 4.97 2.03 10.33
N CYS A 120 3.74 1.78 9.88
CA CYS A 120 2.57 2.20 10.65
C CYS A 120 2.24 1.14 11.70
N GLU A 121 2.31 1.51 12.98
CA GLU A 121 1.97 0.60 14.08
C GLU A 121 0.56 0.01 13.93
N SER A 122 -0.38 0.81 13.43
CA SER A 122 -1.76 0.40 13.15
C SER A 122 -1.94 -0.36 11.84
N GLY A 123 -0.91 -0.47 11.01
CA GLY A 123 -0.97 -1.05 9.67
C GLY A 123 -1.76 -0.25 8.64
N VAL A 124 -2.26 0.94 9.00
CA VAL A 124 -3.10 1.78 8.13
C VAL A 124 -2.60 3.21 8.10
N ASP A 125 -1.99 3.60 6.99
CA ASP A 125 -1.66 4.98 6.66
C ASP A 125 -2.84 5.71 5.99
N THR A 126 -2.79 7.05 6.00
CA THR A 126 -3.89 7.87 5.48
C THR A 126 -3.55 8.59 4.17
N TYR A 127 -4.57 8.99 3.42
CA TYR A 127 -4.46 9.94 2.31
C TYR A 127 -5.58 10.97 2.37
N GLY A 128 -5.44 12.08 1.66
CA GLY A 128 -6.38 13.18 1.80
C GLY A 128 -6.33 13.79 3.21
N GLY A 129 -7.46 14.33 3.66
CA GLY A 129 -7.61 14.88 5.00
C GLY A 129 -6.59 15.97 5.30
N ASN A 130 -6.19 16.06 6.58
CA ASN A 130 -5.26 17.06 7.09
C ASN A 130 -4.10 16.45 7.89
N SER A 131 -3.90 15.14 7.75
CA SER A 131 -2.88 14.36 8.46
C SER A 131 -1.75 13.84 7.58
N VAL A 132 -1.72 14.17 6.29
CA VAL A 132 -0.48 14.17 5.47
C VAL A 132 0.22 12.79 5.48
N GLY A 133 -0.53 11.70 5.33
CA GLY A 133 0.06 10.35 5.32
C GLY A 133 0.18 9.67 6.68
N ASN A 134 -0.04 10.37 7.80
CA ASN A 134 0.10 9.79 9.14
C ASN A 134 -0.78 8.56 9.34
N CYS A 135 -0.29 7.66 10.19
CA CYS A 135 -0.98 6.43 10.56
C CYS A 135 -2.27 6.71 11.33
N CYS A 136 -3.26 5.84 11.15
CA CYS A 136 -4.44 5.81 11.99
C CYS A 136 -4.06 5.53 13.44
N ALA A 137 -4.68 6.23 14.38
CA ALA A 137 -4.51 5.99 15.81
C ALA A 137 -5.63 5.09 16.31
N PHE A 138 -5.44 3.76 16.29
CA PHE A 138 -6.46 2.85 16.82
C PHE A 138 -6.18 2.50 18.30
N PRO A 139 -7.20 2.51 19.17
CA PRO A 139 -8.53 3.06 18.92
C PRO A 139 -8.55 4.60 18.98
N PHE A 140 -9.48 5.22 18.26
CA PHE A 140 -9.75 6.66 18.38
C PHE A 140 -11.20 6.95 18.78
N LEU A 141 -11.38 8.06 19.51
CA LEU A 141 -12.66 8.60 19.95
C LEU A 141 -13.21 9.56 18.89
N TYR A 142 -14.40 9.25 18.39
CA TYR A 142 -15.19 10.12 17.51
C TYR A 142 -16.66 10.08 17.93
N ASN A 143 -17.26 11.26 18.11
CA ASN A 143 -18.68 11.40 18.49
C ASN A 143 -19.09 10.54 19.71
N GLY A 144 -18.23 10.50 20.74
CA GLY A 144 -18.46 9.72 21.97
C GLY A 144 -18.23 8.21 21.82
N LYS A 145 -17.83 7.71 20.65
CA LYS A 145 -17.62 6.28 20.39
C LYS A 145 -16.16 5.97 20.07
N MET A 146 -15.68 4.85 20.60
CA MET A 146 -14.36 4.30 20.28
C MET A 146 -14.40 3.49 18.97
N HIS A 147 -13.46 3.77 18.08
CA HIS A 147 -13.30 3.11 16.80
C HIS A 147 -11.94 2.40 16.72
N HIS A 148 -11.97 1.08 16.52
CA HIS A 148 -10.79 0.22 16.41
C HIS A 148 -10.37 -0.06 14.95
N SER A 149 -11.10 0.53 13.99
CA SER A 149 -10.85 0.38 12.56
C SER A 149 -11.40 1.59 11.81
N CYS A 150 -11.06 1.70 10.53
CA CYS A 150 -11.57 2.76 9.67
C CYS A 150 -13.10 2.73 9.58
N THR A 151 -13.72 3.89 9.68
CA THR A 151 -15.18 4.04 9.74
C THR A 151 -15.68 4.90 8.59
N THR A 152 -16.95 4.71 8.18
CA THR A 152 -17.67 5.59 7.26
C THR A 152 -18.58 6.58 8.01
N ASN A 153 -18.56 6.57 9.34
CA ASN A 153 -19.39 7.47 10.14
C ASN A 153 -18.99 8.92 9.85
N GLY A 154 -19.93 9.75 9.39
CA GLY A 154 -19.68 11.17 9.05
C GLY A 154 -18.99 11.41 7.69
N HIS A 155 -18.58 10.39 6.94
CA HIS A 155 -17.88 10.55 5.65
C HIS A 155 -18.32 9.50 4.62
N LYS A 156 -18.33 9.87 3.33
CA LYS A 156 -18.66 8.94 2.23
C LYS A 156 -17.61 7.83 2.03
N LYS A 157 -16.36 8.07 2.46
CA LYS A 157 -15.23 7.12 2.35
C LYS A 157 -14.77 6.71 3.75
N LYS A 158 -14.22 5.50 3.87
CA LYS A 158 -13.58 5.03 5.09
C LYS A 158 -12.47 5.99 5.51
N TRP A 159 -12.48 6.39 6.76
CA TRP A 159 -11.51 7.33 7.34
C TRP A 159 -11.15 6.91 8.76
N CYS A 160 -10.08 7.49 9.28
CA CYS A 160 -9.67 7.33 10.67
C CYS A 160 -9.11 8.64 11.23
N SER A 161 -9.16 8.78 12.55
CA SER A 161 -8.37 9.79 13.24
C SER A 161 -6.91 9.37 13.26
N THR A 162 -6.00 10.34 13.18
CA THR A 162 -4.56 10.11 13.40
C THR A 162 -4.13 10.54 14.81
N THR A 163 -5.10 10.77 15.70
CA THR A 163 -4.91 10.96 17.13
C THR A 163 -5.99 10.21 17.91
N TYR A 164 -5.76 10.00 19.21
CA TYR A 164 -6.72 9.33 20.08
C TYR A 164 -8.07 10.07 20.17
N ASN A 165 -8.09 11.41 20.19
CA ASN A 165 -9.34 12.17 20.35
C ASN A 165 -9.59 13.09 19.15
N TYR A 166 -10.36 12.58 18.17
CA TYR A 166 -10.70 13.36 16.99
C TYR A 166 -11.52 14.60 17.32
N THR A 167 -12.47 14.48 18.27
CA THR A 167 -13.36 15.60 18.64
C THR A 167 -12.56 16.82 19.08
N ARG A 168 -11.44 16.59 19.80
CA ARG A 168 -10.50 17.63 20.23
C ARG A 168 -9.55 18.05 19.10
N ASP A 169 -8.84 17.10 18.50
CA ASP A 169 -7.66 17.40 17.66
C ASP A 169 -8.02 17.65 16.19
N LYS A 170 -9.14 17.08 15.72
CA LYS A 170 -9.65 17.17 14.34
C LYS A 170 -8.61 16.77 13.28
N LYS A 171 -7.70 15.85 13.62
CA LYS A 171 -6.68 15.29 12.73
C LYS A 171 -7.14 13.97 12.14
N TRP A 172 -7.20 13.89 10.82
CA TRP A 172 -7.74 12.74 10.12
C TRP A 172 -7.23 12.59 8.69
N GLY A 173 -7.47 11.41 8.13
CA GLY A 173 -7.40 11.17 6.71
C GLY A 173 -8.23 9.97 6.28
N PHE A 174 -8.37 9.78 4.97
CA PHE A 174 -9.03 8.61 4.41
C PHE A 174 -8.10 7.41 4.50
N CYS A 175 -8.66 6.25 4.82
CA CYS A 175 -7.91 5.00 4.82
C CYS A 175 -7.77 4.48 3.39
N PHE A 176 -6.60 3.94 3.07
CA PHE A 176 -6.45 3.10 1.89
C PHE A 176 -7.32 1.84 2.04
N ASN A 177 -7.98 1.42 0.95
CA ASN A 177 -8.83 0.22 0.91
C ASN A 177 -7.99 -1.04 0.73
#